data_AF-A0A645AYR2-F1
#
_entry.id   AF-A0A645AYR2-F1
#
_cell.length_a   1.000
_cell.length_b   1.000
_cell.length_c   1.000
_cell.angle_alpha   90.00
_cell.angle_beta   90.00
_cell.angle_gamma   90.00
#
_symmetry.space_group_name_H-M   'P 1'
#
loop_
_entity.id
_entity.type
_entity.pdbx_description
1 polymer ?
#
loop_
_entity_poly.entity_id
_entity_poly.type
_entity_poly.pdbx_seq_one_letter_code
_entity_poly.pdbx_strand_id
1 'polypeptide(L)' 'MKERELFRKEAYVYYMGQLISDARRSEKMTQSELAERVGTNKTYISRIEKGIKVIFPLREHHFGV' A
#
# COMPACT_ATOMS: atom_id res chain seq x y z
N MET A 1 -3.66 -7.29 26.19
CA MET A 1 -4.20 -6.10 25.48
C MET A 1 -3.43 -5.79 24.20
N LYS A 2 -2.12 -5.54 24.25
CA LYS A 2 -1.30 -5.11 23.08
C LYS A 2 -1.26 -6.10 21.91
N GLU A 3 -1.24 -7.41 22.18
CA GLU A 3 -1.14 -8.44 21.14
C GLU A 3 -2.40 -8.53 20.27
N ARG A 4 -3.58 -8.38 20.87
CA ARG A 4 -4.87 -8.36 20.15
C ARG A 4 -5.01 -7.14 19.25
N GLU A 5 -4.52 -5.99 19.70
CA GLU A 5 -4.52 -4.76 18.90
C GLU A 5 -3.53 -4.84 17.73
N LEU A 6 -2.34 -5.39 17.96
CA LEU A 6 -1.36 -5.61 16.91
C LEU A 6 -1.91 -6.55 15.83
N PHE A 7 -2.50 -7.68 16.24
CA PHE A 7 -3.14 -8.62 15.33
C PHE A 7 -4.26 -7.95 14.50
N ARG A 8 -5.12 -7.15 15.14
CA ARG A 8 -6.16 -6.38 14.45
C ARG A 8 -5.58 -5.39 13.45
N LYS A 9 -4.48 -4.72 13.80
CA LYS A 9 -3.81 -3.75 12.94
C LYS A 9 -3.19 -4.43 11.72
N GLU A 10 -2.54 -5.57 11.90
CA GLU A 10 -1.96 -6.36 10.80
C GLU A 10 -3.04 -6.90 9.87
N ALA A 11 -4.13 -7.44 10.43
CA ALA A 11 -5.29 -7.89 9.65
C ALA A 11 -5.90 -6.74 8.84
N TYR A 12 -6.01 -5.54 9.43
CA TYR A 12 -6.52 -4.36 8.74
C TYR A 12 -5.60 -3.93 7.59
N VAL A 13 -4.28 -3.88 7.81
CA VAL A 13 -3.31 -3.53 6.77
C VAL A 13 -3.36 -4.51 5.61
N TYR A 14 -3.45 -5.81 5.89
CA TYR A 14 -3.58 -6.83 4.86
C TYR A 14 -4.89 -6.67 4.06
N TYR A 15 -6.02 -6.48 4.75
CA TYR A 15 -7.32 -6.28 4.12
C TYR A 15 -7.32 -5.06 3.18
N MET A 16 -6.77 -3.93 3.63
CA MET A 16 -6.65 -2.73 2.80
C MET A 16 -5.75 -2.96 1.57
N GLY A 17 -4.66 -3.74 1.73
CA GLY A 17 -3.81 -4.15 0.62
C GLY A 17 -4.56 -4.96 -0.45
N GLN A 18 -5.40 -5.90 -0.02
CA GLN A 18 -6.24 -6.68 -0.94
C GLN A 18 -7.28 -5.81 -1.65
N LEU A 19 -7.93 -4.90 -0.93
CA LEU A 19 -8.90 -3.95 -1.51
C LEU A 19 -8.28 -3.11 -2.65
N ILE A 20 -7.06 -2.60 -2.44
CA ILE A 20 -6.32 -1.84 -3.47
C ILE A 20 -5.98 -2.75 -4.66
N SER A 21 -5.55 -3.97 -4.40
CA SER A 21 -5.21 -4.95 -5.43
C SER A 21 -6.42 -5.30 -6.31
N ASP A 22 -7.60 -5.44 -5.69
CA ASP A 22 -8.86 -5.71 -6.38
C ASP A 22 -9.33 -4.52 -7.20
N ALA A 23 -9.32 -3.31 -6.64
CA ALA A 23 -9.67 -2.08 -7.36
C ALA A 23 -8.74 -1.86 -8.57
N ARG A 24 -7.44 -2.11 -8.42
CA ARG A 24 -6.49 -2.04 -9.54
C ARG A 24 -6.83 -3.05 -10.63
N ARG A 25 -7.19 -4.28 -10.25
CA ARG A 25 -7.57 -5.35 -11.19
C ARG A 25 -8.90 -5.06 -11.89
N SER A 26 -9.89 -4.48 -11.21
CA SER A 26 -11.16 -4.10 -11.84
C SER A 26 -10.97 -3.04 -12.93
N GLU A 27 -10.00 -2.15 -12.74
CA GLU A 27 -9.57 -1.15 -13.72
C GLU A 27 -8.61 -1.72 -14.80
N LYS A 28 -8.35 -3.04 -14.80
CA LYS A 28 -7.42 -3.73 -15.72
C LYS A 28 -6.02 -3.11 -15.76
N MET A 29 -5.57 -2.57 -14.63
CA MET A 29 -4.32 -1.84 -14.53
C MET A 29 -3.23 -2.72 -13.92
N THR A 30 -1.98 -2.55 -14.34
CA THR A 30 -0.80 -3.19 -13.74
C THR A 30 -0.29 -2.39 -12.53
N GLN A 31 0.54 -3.02 -11.69
CA GLN A 31 1.15 -2.34 -10.54
C GLN A 31 2.06 -1.18 -10.95
N SER A 32 2.69 -1.26 -12.14
CA SER A 32 3.54 -0.18 -12.68
C SER A 32 2.70 1.00 -13.12
N GLU A 33 1.61 0.77 -13.85
CA GLU A 33 0.71 1.85 -14.29
C GLU A 33 0.04 2.55 -13.09
N LEU A 34 -0.35 1.78 -12.06
CA LEU A 34 -0.85 2.38 -10.82
C LEU A 34 0.24 3.23 -10.16
N ALA A 35 1.48 2.74 -10.12
CA ALA A 35 2.59 3.45 -9.54
C ALA A 35 2.89 4.77 -10.25
N GLU A 36 2.86 4.79 -11.58
CA GLU A 36 3.02 6.00 -12.40
C GLU A 36 1.91 7.02 -12.10
N ARG A 37 0.65 6.58 -12.03
CA ARG A 37 -0.49 7.47 -11.75
C ARG A 37 -0.44 8.13 -10.38
N VAL A 38 0.04 7.42 -9.36
CA VAL A 38 0.09 7.95 -7.98
C VAL A 38 1.45 8.53 -7.60
N GLY A 39 2.42 8.56 -8.53
CA GLY A 39 3.75 9.11 -8.28
C GLY A 39 4.59 8.27 -7.31
N THR A 40 4.58 6.94 -7.46
CA THR A 40 5.41 6.02 -6.67
C THR A 40 6.09 4.98 -7.56
N ASN A 41 6.65 3.91 -6.98
CA ASN A 41 7.26 2.81 -7.73
C ASN A 41 6.46 1.50 -7.59
N LYS A 42 6.61 0.61 -8.59
CA LYS A 42 5.96 -0.71 -8.62
C LYS A 42 6.21 -1.52 -7.35
N THR A 43 7.43 -1.51 -6.83
CA THR A 43 7.82 -2.26 -5.63
C THR A 43 7.02 -1.79 -4.41
N TYR A 44 6.73 -0.50 -4.32
CA TYR A 44 5.94 0.10 -3.26
C TYR A 44 4.47 -0.33 -3.31
N ILE A 45 3.85 -0.27 -4.50
CA ILE A 45 2.50 -0.82 -4.72
C ILE A 45 2.45 -2.31 -4.37
N SER A 46 3.44 -3.09 -4.79
CA SER A 46 3.51 -4.53 -4.51
C SER A 46 3.59 -4.83 -3.01
N ARG A 47 4.32 -4.02 -2.23
CA ARG A 47 4.41 -4.17 -0.76
C ARG A 47 3.08 -3.83 -0.08
N ILE A 48 2.41 -2.76 -0.50
CA ILE A 48 1.07 -2.38 -0.01
C ILE A 48 0.08 -3.51 -0.26
N GLU A 49 -0.01 -4.02 -1.49
CA GLU A 49 -0.98 -5.05 -1.85
C GLU A 49 -0.74 -6.37 -1.07
N LYS A 50 0.50 -6.65 -0.68
CA LYS A 50 0.86 -7.81 0.14
C LYS A 50 0.68 -7.59 1.65
N GLY A 51 0.25 -6.40 2.08
CA GLY A 51 0.13 -6.06 3.50
C GLY A 51 1.48 -6.00 4.23
N ILE A 52 2.60 -5.92 3.49
CA ILE A 52 3.93 -5.81 4.08
C ILE A 52 4.04 -4.38 4.59
N LYS A 53 4.17 -4.24 5.92
CA LYS A 53 4.24 -2.98 6.65
C LYS A 53 5.06 -1.96 5.87
N VAL A 54 4.36 -1.04 5.24
CA VAL A 54 4.96 0.07 4.56
C VAL A 54 5.50 0.97 5.66
N ILE A 55 6.82 1.06 5.78
CA ILE A 55 7.40 2.21 6.46
C ILE A 55 7.04 3.39 5.56
N PHE A 56 5.90 4.01 5.85
CA PHE A 56 5.66 5.39 5.51
C PHE A 56 6.56 6.15 6.48
N PRO A 57 7.70 6.74 6.07
CA PRO A 57 8.13 7.94 6.75
C PRO A 57 6.95 8.91 6.60
N LEU A 58 6.22 9.12 7.68
CA LEU A 58 5.23 10.17 7.75
C LEU A 58 6.00 11.47 7.51
N ARG A 59 5.97 11.96 6.26
CA ARG A 59 6.51 13.22 5.76
C ARG A 59 7.88 13.63 6.30
N GLU A 60 8.93 13.55 5.47
CA GLU A 60 9.97 14.59 5.36
C GLU A 60 10.67 14.56 3.99
N HIS A 61 9.94 14.40 2.88
CA HIS A 61 10.50 14.79 1.58
C HIS A 61 9.48 15.60 0.81
N HIS A 62 9.77 16.90 0.78
CA HIS A 62 9.12 17.90 -0.05
C HIS A 62 9.08 17.38 -1.49
N PHE A 63 7.90 17.43 -2.10
CA PHE A 63 7.80 17.49 -3.55
C PHE A 63 8.48 18.80 -4.00
N GLY A 64 9.76 18.71 -4.32
CA GLY A 64 10.49 19.72 -5.07
C GLY A 64 10.46 19.31 -6.54
N VAL A 65 9.77 20.12 -7.35
CA VAL A 65 10.15 20.34 -8.74
C VAL A 65 11.58 20.87 -8.83
#